data_AF-A0A1R3R5K1-F1
#
_entry.id   AF-A0A1R3R5K1-F1
#
_cell.length_a   1.000
_cell.length_b   1.000
_cell.length_c   1.000
_cell.angle_alpha   90.00
_cell.angle_beta   90.00
_cell.angle_gamma   90.00
#
_symmetry.space_group_name_H-M   'P 1'
#
loop_
_entity.id
_entity.type
_entity.pdbx_description
1 polymer ?
#
loop_
_entity_poly.entity_id
_entity_poly.type
_entity_poly.pdbx_seq_one_letter_code
_entity_poly.pdbx_strand_id
1 'polypeptide(L)'
;MNNIFLLNDYITNGFTIEFVDILYLISILFGVFTIVSRNPIVSVLFLIGLFVNIAGILILVGYNYIGLSYILVYVGAVSILFLFILMLINIRISELVSE
;
A
#
# COMPACT_ATOMS: atom_id res chain seq x y z
N MET A 1 12.42 -20.84 -24.05
CA MET A 1 11.11 -20.26 -23.69
C MET A 1 10.50 -20.89 -22.44
N ASN A 2 10.75 -22.17 -22.12
CA ASN A 2 10.19 -22.82 -20.92
C ASN A 2 10.70 -22.27 -19.56
N ASN A 3 11.92 -21.71 -19.49
CA ASN A 3 12.44 -21.19 -18.23
C ASN A 3 11.67 -19.96 -17.71
N ILE A 4 11.07 -19.16 -18.60
CA ILE A 4 10.27 -17.99 -18.21
C ILE A 4 8.96 -18.45 -17.56
N PHE A 5 8.35 -19.52 -18.09
CA PHE A 5 7.13 -20.09 -17.54
C PHE A 5 7.37 -20.78 -16.20
N LEU A 6 8.49 -21.51 -16.07
CA LEU A 6 8.89 -22.15 -14.81
C LEU A 6 9.19 -21.13 -13.71
N LEU A 7 9.90 -20.03 -14.02
CA LEU A 7 10.12 -18.95 -13.05
C LEU A 7 8.81 -18.31 -12.57
N ASN A 8 7.81 -18.26 -13.44
CA ASN A 8 6.52 -17.67 -13.10
C ASN A 8 5.74 -18.52 -12.09
N ASP A 9 5.69 -19.84 -12.28
CA ASP A 9 5.04 -20.76 -11.32
C ASP A 9 5.72 -20.76 -9.94
N TYR A 10 7.05 -20.61 -9.90
CA TYR A 10 7.80 -20.43 -8.64
C TYR A 10 7.50 -19.09 -7.94
N ILE A 11 7.19 -18.04 -8.70
CA ILE A 11 6.89 -16.71 -8.17
C ILE A 11 5.41 -16.59 -7.79
N THR A 12 4.48 -17.16 -8.54
CA THR A 12 3.05 -16.97 -8.29
C THR A 12 2.39 -18.10 -7.49
N ASN A 13 3.15 -19.07 -7.00
CA ASN A 13 2.65 -20.16 -6.16
C ASN A 13 1.43 -20.91 -6.78
N GLY A 14 1.37 -20.96 -8.11
CA GLY A 14 0.25 -21.56 -8.85
C GLY A 14 -1.00 -20.69 -9.00
N PHE A 15 -0.99 -19.43 -8.57
CA PHE A 15 -2.06 -18.48 -8.89
C PHE A 15 -1.99 -17.99 -10.34
N THR A 16 -3.15 -17.63 -10.90
CA THR A 16 -3.25 -17.08 -12.25
C THR A 16 -2.52 -15.74 -12.32
N ILE A 17 -1.60 -15.64 -13.27
CA ILE A 17 -0.72 -14.47 -13.48
C ILE A 17 -1.54 -13.20 -13.70
N GLU A 18 -2.65 -13.32 -14.44
CA GLU A 18 -3.58 -12.23 -14.72
C GLU A 18 -4.14 -11.59 -13.44
N PHE A 19 -4.38 -12.36 -12.37
CA PHE A 19 -4.90 -11.82 -11.13
C PHE A 19 -3.86 -10.97 -10.39
N VAL A 20 -2.60 -11.41 -10.38
CA VAL A 20 -1.50 -10.68 -9.74
C VAL A 20 -1.19 -9.39 -10.52
N ASP A 21 -1.24 -9.45 -11.85
CA ASP A 21 -1.05 -8.27 -12.72
C ASP A 21 -2.09 -7.17 -12.46
N ILE A 22 -3.35 -7.53 -12.26
CA ILE A 22 -4.41 -6.59 -11.89
C ILE A 22 -4.12 -5.92 -10.53
N LEU A 23 -3.64 -6.69 -9.55
CA LEU A 23 -3.26 -6.14 -8.24
C LEU A 23 -2.06 -5.19 -8.34
N TYR A 24 -1.07 -5.48 -9.18
CA TYR A 24 0.03 -4.54 -9.45
C TYR A 24 -0.47 -3.23 -10.05
N LEU A 25 -1.40 -3.28 -11.01
CA LEU A 25 -1.98 -2.09 -11.61
C LEU A 25 -2.75 -1.26 -10.58
N ILE A 26 -3.53 -1.91 -9.72
CA ILE A 26 -4.23 -1.28 -8.59
C ILE A 26 -3.24 -0.63 -7.60
N SER A 27 -2.13 -1.30 -7.30
CA SER A 27 -1.07 -0.72 -6.44
C SER A 27 -0.48 0.56 -7.05
N ILE A 28 -0.20 0.56 -8.36
CA ILE A 28 0.28 1.77 -9.04
C ILE A 28 -0.75 2.90 -8.95
N LEU A 29 -2.04 2.60 -9.16
CA LEU A 29 -3.13 3.58 -9.02
C LEU A 29 -3.19 4.17 -7.60
N PHE A 30 -3.09 3.34 -6.56
CA PHE A 30 -3.04 3.82 -5.18
C PHE A 30 -1.84 4.75 -4.93
N GLY A 31 -0.66 4.40 -5.44
CA GLY A 31 0.53 5.25 -5.35
C GLY A 31 0.35 6.60 -6.05
N VAL A 32 -0.27 6.63 -7.22
CA VAL A 32 -0.61 7.87 -7.93
C VAL A 32 -1.59 8.71 -7.11
N PHE A 33 -2.65 8.11 -6.56
CA PHE A 33 -3.63 8.83 -5.74
C PHE A 33 -3.05 9.37 -4.43
N THR A 34 -2.08 8.69 -3.83
CA THR A 34 -1.33 9.22 -2.68
C THR A 34 -0.64 10.52 -3.04
N ILE A 35 -0.02 10.63 -4.22
CA ILE A 35 0.72 11.84 -4.63
C ILE A 35 -0.23 12.96 -5.08
N VAL A 36 -1.31 12.62 -5.80
CA VAL A 36 -2.23 13.61 -6.40
C VAL A 36 -3.18 14.22 -5.38
N SER A 37 -3.44 13.54 -4.26
CA SER A 37 -4.40 13.99 -3.25
C SER A 37 -3.96 15.30 -2.57
N ARG A 38 -4.80 16.34 -2.66
CA ARG A 38 -4.55 17.66 -2.03
C ARG A 38 -4.69 17.65 -0.51
N ASN A 39 -5.54 16.77 0.03
CA ASN A 39 -5.70 16.64 1.47
C ASN A 39 -4.69 15.61 2.00
N PRO A 40 -3.77 15.98 2.91
CA PRO A 40 -2.74 15.08 3.41
C PRO A 40 -3.30 13.84 4.13
N ILE A 41 -4.48 13.96 4.77
CA ILE A 41 -5.14 12.84 5.45
C ILE A 41 -5.62 11.80 4.41
N VAL A 42 -6.18 12.29 3.30
CA VAL A 42 -6.65 11.43 2.19
C VAL A 42 -5.49 10.79 1.46
N SER A 43 -4.38 11.52 1.27
CA SER A 43 -3.14 10.99 0.71
C SER A 43 -2.64 9.77 1.49
N VAL A 44 -2.63 9.84 2.83
CA VAL A 44 -2.18 8.73 3.68
C VAL A 44 -3.19 7.58 3.73
N LEU A 45 -4.49 7.85 3.62
CA LEU A 45 -5.49 6.78 3.47
C LEU A 45 -5.23 5.93 2.21
N PHE A 46 -4.87 6.57 1.09
CA PHE A 46 -4.46 5.84 -0.11
C PHE A 46 -3.13 5.10 0.07
N LEU A 47 -2.20 5.64 0.86
CA LEU A 47 -0.94 4.97 1.19
C LEU A 47 -1.17 3.70 2.03
N ILE A 48 -2.12 3.74 2.98
CA ILE A 48 -2.55 2.56 3.73
C ILE A 48 -3.13 1.52 2.78
N GLY A 49 -4.00 1.94 1.86
CA GLY A 49 -4.55 1.07 0.81
C GLY A 49 -3.46 0.39 -0.02
N LEU A 50 -2.42 1.13 -0.40
CA LEU A 50 -1.25 0.60 -1.10
C LEU A 50 -0.54 -0.49 -0.29
N PHE A 51 -0.25 -0.24 1.00
CA PHE A 51 0.42 -1.23 1.84
C PHE A 51 -0.41 -2.49 2.07
N VAL A 52 -1.74 -2.36 2.19
CA VAL A 52 -2.64 -3.52 2.26
C VAL A 52 -2.62 -4.31 0.95
N ASN A 53 -2.61 -3.63 -0.20
CA ASN A 53 -2.54 -4.30 -1.50
C ASN A 53 -1.23 -5.07 -1.67
N ILE A 54 -0.09 -4.45 -1.33
CA ILE A 54 1.23 -5.09 -1.35
C ILE A 54 1.30 -6.27 -0.38
N ALA A 55 0.74 -6.15 0.82
CA ALA A 55 0.66 -7.27 1.76
C ALA A 55 -0.14 -8.44 1.18
N GLY A 56 -1.26 -8.16 0.50
CA GLY A 56 -2.05 -9.16 -0.22
C GLY A 56 -1.24 -9.87 -1.31
N ILE A 57 -0.49 -9.12 -2.13
CA ILE A 57 0.40 -9.68 -3.16
C ILE A 57 1.47 -10.58 -2.53
N LEU A 58 2.11 -10.13 -1.44
CA LEU A 58 3.14 -10.92 -0.74
C LEU A 58 2.58 -12.24 -0.18
N ILE A 59 1.36 -12.22 0.35
CA ILE A 59 0.68 -13.44 0.84
C ILE A 59 0.37 -14.39 -0.32
N LEU A 60 -0.16 -13.88 -1.45
CA LEU A 60 -0.47 -14.68 -2.65
C LEU A 60 0.78 -15.36 -3.25
N VAL A 61 1.89 -14.65 -3.29
CA VAL A 61 3.20 -15.13 -3.76
C VAL A 61 3.83 -16.15 -2.79
N GLY A 62 3.30 -16.30 -1.57
CA GLY A 62 3.78 -17.27 -0.57
C GLY A 62 4.62 -16.71 0.55
N TYR A 63 4.93 -15.42 0.52
CA TYR A 63 5.68 -14.73 1.57
C TYR A 63 4.77 -14.31 2.74
N ASN A 64 4.09 -15.29 3.34
CA ASN A 64 3.07 -15.09 4.37
C ASN A 64 3.56 -14.28 5.58
N TYR A 65 4.74 -14.62 6.11
CA TYR A 65 5.31 -13.93 7.27
C TYR A 65 5.62 -12.45 6.98
N ILE A 66 6.19 -12.18 5.80
CA ILE A 66 6.54 -10.83 5.37
C ILE A 66 5.27 -10.02 5.11
N GLY A 67 4.25 -10.61 4.47
CA GLY A 67 2.96 -9.96 4.24
C GLY A 67 2.24 -9.56 5.53
N LEU A 68 2.21 -10.46 6.52
CA LEU A 68 1.65 -10.15 7.85
C LEU A 68 2.44 -9.07 8.58
N SER A 69 3.77 -9.16 8.54
CA SER A 69 4.65 -8.11 9.10
C SER A 69 4.41 -6.76 8.43
N TYR A 70 4.13 -6.76 7.12
CA TYR A 70 3.82 -5.54 6.38
C TYR A 70 2.58 -4.83 6.92
N ILE A 71 1.52 -5.58 7.21
CA ILE A 71 0.30 -5.05 7.81
C ILE A 71 0.59 -4.52 9.23
N LEU A 72 1.30 -5.29 10.06
CA LEU A 72 1.55 -4.89 11.44
C LEU A 72 2.44 -3.63 11.54
N VAL A 73 3.53 -3.57 10.77
CA VAL A 73 4.52 -2.49 10.88
C VAL A 73 4.13 -1.29 10.03
N TYR A 74 3.85 -1.48 8.74
CA TYR A 74 3.60 -0.34 7.84
C TYR A 74 2.18 0.22 7.99
N VAL A 75 1.17 -0.64 8.00
CA VAL A 75 -0.22 -0.18 8.20
C VAL A 75 -0.44 0.17 9.67
N GLY A 76 -0.05 -0.72 10.60
CA GLY A 76 -0.33 -0.58 12.02
C GLY A 76 0.49 0.47 12.74
N ALA A 77 1.81 0.51 12.57
CA ALA A 77 2.65 1.47 13.30
C ALA A 77 2.91 2.74 12.50
N VAL A 78 3.52 2.61 11.32
CA VAL A 78 4.05 3.76 10.56
C VAL A 78 2.95 4.65 10.04
N SER A 79 1.95 4.09 9.34
CA SER A 79 0.90 4.90 8.69
C SER A 79 -0.06 5.54 9.69
N ILE A 80 -0.39 4.83 10.79
CA ILE A 80 -1.21 5.38 11.87
C ILE A 80 -0.51 6.55 12.55
N LEU A 81 0.80 6.42 12.85
CA LEU A 81 1.60 7.53 13.39
C LEU A 81 1.63 8.72 12.43
N PHE A 82 1.75 8.47 11.13
CA PHE A 82 1.70 9.52 10.11
C PHE A 82 0.34 10.23 10.09
N LEU A 83 -0.78 9.50 10.19
CA LEU A 83 -2.12 10.09 10.29
C LEU A 83 -2.26 10.97 11.53
N PHE A 84 -1.80 10.51 12.69
CA PHE A 84 -1.83 11.31 13.92
C PHE A 84 -1.04 12.62 13.77
N ILE A 85 0.17 12.55 13.23
CA ILE A 85 1.03 13.73 13.05
C ILE A 85 0.38 14.71 12.06
N LEU A 86 -0.09 14.23 10.90
CA LEU A 86 -0.69 15.09 9.89
C LEU A 86 -1.98 15.75 10.38
N MET A 87 -2.80 15.04 11.15
CA MET A 87 -4.00 15.61 11.75
C MET A 87 -3.66 16.75 12.69
N LEU A 88 -2.66 16.58 13.56
CA LEU A 88 -2.21 17.64 14.47
C LEU A 88 -1.66 18.86 13.73
N ILE A 89 -0.94 18.65 12.61
CA ILE A 89 -0.45 19.76 11.77
C ILE A 89 -1.61 20.49 11.10
N ASN A 90 -2.58 19.76 10.54
CA ASN A 90 -3.72 20.35 9.83
C ASN A 90 -4.57 21.26 10.73
N ILE A 91 -4.79 20.84 11.99
CA ILE A 91 -5.54 21.64 12.97
C ILE A 91 -4.84 22.99 13.23
N ARG A 92 -3.52 22.98 13.46
CA ARG A 92 -2.75 24.21 13.72
C ARG A 92 -2.76 25.19 12.55
N ILE A 93 -2.72 24.69 11.32
CA ILE A 93 -2.79 25.55 10.12
C ILE A 93 -4.17 26.23 10.02
N SER A 94 -5.25 25.51 10.36
CA SER A 94 -6.59 26.09 10.32
C SER A 94 -6.81 27.21 11.36
N GLU A 95 -6.21 27.08 12.55
CA GLU A 95 -6.27 28.11 13.60
C GLU A 95 -5.55 29.41 13.17
N LEU A 96 -4.35 29.29 12.60
CA LEU A 96 -3.54 30.43 12.13
C LEU A 96 -4.18 31.21 10.97
N VAL A 97 -5.06 30.58 10.19
CA VAL A 97 -5.78 31.25 9.08
C VAL A 97 -7.04 31.98 9.59
N SER A 98 -7.52 31.64 10.78
CA SER A 98 -8.73 32.22 11.37
C SER A 98 -8.47 33.45 12.26
N GLU A 99 -7.20 33.78 12.52
CA GLU A 99 -6.75 35.05 13.12
C GLU A 99 -6.31 36.05 12.05
#